data_AF-A0A2R7S1F5-F1
#
_entry.id   AF-A0A2R7S1F5-F1
#
_cell.length_a   1.000
_cell.length_b   1.000
_cell.length_c   1.000
_cell.angle_alpha   90.00
_cell.angle_beta   90.00
_cell.angle_gamma   90.00
#
_symmetry.space_group_name_H-M   'P 1'
#
loop_
_entity.id
_entity.type
_entity.pdbx_description
1 polymer ?
#
loop_
_entity_poly.entity_id
_entity_poly.type
_entity_poly.pdbx_seq_one_letter_code
_entity_poly.pdbx_strand_id
1 'polypeptide(L)' 'MNISAPFVARPVATTLITLGVALAGVLAFLLLPMAPLPQVDIPTISVSASLPGASPD' A
#
# COMPACT_ATOMS: atom_id res chain seq x y z
N MET A 1 15.47 -28.86 21.70
CA MET A 1 14.91 -27.51 21.91
C MET A 1 13.43 -27.57 21.59
N ASN A 2 12.51 -27.29 22.52
CA ASN A 2 11.07 -27.34 22.25
C ASN A 2 10.51 -25.92 22.18
N ILE A 3 10.32 -25.42 20.96
CA ILE A 3 9.84 -24.06 20.67
C ILE A 3 8.37 -23.88 21.08
N SER A 4 7.57 -24.96 21.06
CA SER A 4 6.14 -24.92 21.35
C SER A 4 5.82 -24.95 22.86
N ALA A 5 6.72 -25.50 23.68
CA ALA A 5 6.55 -25.61 25.12
C ALA A 5 6.13 -24.31 25.85
N PRO A 6 6.74 -23.13 25.61
CA PRO A 6 6.32 -21.89 26.27
C PRO A 6 4.89 -21.45 25.91
N PHE A 7 4.45 -21.69 24.67
CA PHE A 7 3.13 -21.29 24.20
C PHE A 7 2.01 -22.14 24.82
N VAL A 8 2.28 -23.43 25.02
CA VAL A 8 1.36 -24.37 25.70
C VAL A 8 1.30 -24.11 27.20
N ALA A 9 2.45 -23.81 27.83
CA ALA A 9 2.51 -23.53 29.26
C ALA A 9 1.88 -22.18 29.67
N ARG A 10 1.74 -21.25 28.72
CA ARG A 10 1.15 -19.91 28.96
C ARG A 10 0.03 -19.59 27.97
N PRO A 11 -1.10 -20.32 28.03
CA PRO A 11 -2.16 -20.20 27.03
C PRO A 11 -2.74 -18.78 26.95
N VAL A 12 -2.88 -18.09 28.08
CA VAL A 12 -3.40 -16.71 28.13
C VAL A 12 -2.45 -15.71 27.46
N ALA A 13 -1.14 -15.84 27.67
CA ALA A 13 -0.18 -14.94 27.03
C ALA A 13 -0.15 -15.16 25.52
N THR A 14 -0.19 -16.43 25.08
CA THR A 14 -0.25 -16.80 23.66
C THR A 14 -1.49 -16.22 23.00
N THR A 15 -2.68 -16.41 23.58
CA THR A 15 -3.92 -15.90 23.00
C THR A 15 -3.94 -14.38 22.93
N LEU A 16 -3.47 -13.67 23.96
CA LEU A 16 -3.39 -12.21 23.94
C LEU A 16 -2.45 -11.69 22.84
N ILE A 17 -1.28 -12.31 22.66
CA ILE A 17 -0.33 -11.92 21.61
C ILE A 17 -0.94 -12.20 20.23
N THR A 18 -1.54 -13.38 20.03
CA THR A 18 -2.21 -13.72 18.77
C THR A 18 -3.33 -12.73 18.45
N LEU A 19 -4.15 -12.36 19.44
CA LEU A 19 -5.21 -11.38 19.27
C LEU A 19 -4.65 -10.00 18.91
N GLY A 20 -3.57 -9.57 19.57
CA GLY A 20 -2.90 -8.31 19.29
C GLY A 20 -2.37 -8.24 17.85
N VAL A 21 -1.71 -9.30 17.38
CA VAL A 21 -1.22 -9.39 15.99
C VAL A 21 -2.37 -9.40 14.99
N ALA A 22 -3.44 -10.13 15.27
CA ALA A 22 -4.61 -10.18 14.39
C ALA A 22 -5.28 -8.80 14.27
N LEU A 23 -5.48 -8.09 15.38
CA LEU A 23 -6.05 -6.74 15.37
C LEU A 23 -5.14 -5.73 14.65
N ALA A 24 -3.83 -5.78 14.87
CA ALA A 24 -2.88 -4.95 14.15
C ALA A 24 -2.94 -5.21 12.64
N GLY A 25 -3.05 -6.47 12.23
CA GLY A 25 -3.21 -6.87 10.83
C GLY A 25 -4.52 -6.35 10.21
N VAL A 26 -5.64 -6.45 10.92
CA VAL A 26 -6.93 -5.90 10.46
C VAL A 26 -6.84 -4.39 10.28
N LEU A 27 -6.27 -3.67 11.25
CA LEU A 27 -6.09 -2.21 11.14
C LEU A 27 -5.18 -1.87 9.96
N ALA A 28 -4.04 -2.54 9.81
CA ALA A 28 -3.13 -2.33 8.69
C ALA A 28 -3.81 -2.59 7.34
N PHE A 29 -4.65 -3.62 7.24
CA PHE A 29 -5.41 -3.94 6.03
C PHE A 29 -6.38 -2.83 5.66
N LEU A 30 -7.10 -2.25 6.64
CA LEU A 30 -8.03 -1.15 6.40
C LEU A 30 -7.31 0.16 6.06
N LEU A 31 -6.08 0.35 6.54
CA LEU A 31 -5.28 1.55 6.29
C LEU A 31 -4.44 1.47 5.00
N LEU A 32 -4.38 0.32 4.33
CA LEU A 32 -3.63 0.17 3.09
C LEU A 32 -4.24 1.06 1.99
N PRO A 33 -3.48 2.03 1.45
CA PRO A 33 -3.97 2.89 0.38
C PRO A 33 -4.12 2.07 -0.91
N MET A 34 -5.34 1.98 -1.44
CA MET A 34 -5.54 1.49 -2.80
C MET A 34 -5.26 2.61 -3.80
N ALA A 35 -4.17 2.49 -4.55
CA ALA A 35 -3.93 3.34 -5.71
C ALA A 35 -4.72 2.77 -6.92
N PRO A 36 -5.72 3.49 -7.47
CA PRO A 36 -6.61 2.95 -8.50
C PRO A 36 -5.89 2.72 -9.84
N LEU A 37 -4.86 3.50 -10.14
CA LEU A 37 -3.91 3.24 -11.21
C LEU A 37 -2.53 3.67 -10.73
N PRO A 38 -1.44 2.91 -11.02
CA PRO A 38 -0.10 3.46 -10.90
C PRO A 38 -0.06 4.75 -11.72
N GLN A 39 0.45 5.84 -11.15
CA GLN A 39 0.69 7.08 -11.89
C GLN A 39 1.74 6.76 -12.96
N VAL A 40 1.26 6.38 -14.14
CA VAL A 40 2.09 6.27 -15.32
C VAL A 40 2.24 7.70 -15.81
N ASP A 41 3.24 8.41 -15.31
CA ASP A 41 3.70 9.64 -15.95
C ASP A 41 4.22 9.24 -17.33
N ILE A 42 3.32 9.17 -18.32
CA ILE A 42 3.69 9.02 -19.72
C ILE A 42 4.31 10.36 -20.11
N PRO A 43 5.64 10.46 -20.30
CA PRO A 43 6.28 11.74 -20.59
C PRO A 43 5.82 12.21 -21.97
N THR A 44 4.76 13.03 -21.98
CA THR A 44 4.19 13.58 -23.21
C THR A 44 4.90 14.90 -23.46
N ILE A 45 5.77 14.92 -24.47
CA ILE A 45 6.40 16.15 -24.94
C ILE A 45 5.35 16.91 -25.76
N SER A 46 4.74 17.95 -25.18
CA SER A 46 3.83 18.85 -25.90
C SER A 46 4.64 19.92 -26.64
N VAL A 47 4.75 19.80 -27.96
CA VAL A 47 5.37 20.84 -28.80
C VAL A 47 4.26 21.79 -29.27
N SER A 48 4.22 23.00 -28.71
CA SER A 48 3.36 24.08 -29.19
C SER A 48 4.17 25.06 -30.03
N ALA A 49 3.91 25.13 -31.33
CA ALA A 49 4.45 26.16 -32.21
C ALA A 49 3.35 27.20 -32.48
N SER A 50 3.50 28.41 -31.95
CA SER A 50 2.67 29.56 -32.31
C SER A 50 3.47 30.46 -33.25
N LEU A 51 3.07 30.53 -34.53
CA LEU A 51 3.60 31.51 -35.46
C LEU A 51 2.58 32.64 -35.61
N PRO A 52 2.84 33.85 -35.06
CA PRO A 52 1.98 35.00 -35.29
C PRO A 52 2.07 35.38 -36.77
N GLY A 53 1.02 35.10 -37.54
CA GLY A 53 0.90 35.53 -38.93
C GLY A 53 0.78 34.43 -40.01
N ALA A 54 0.70 33.15 -39.66
CA ALA A 54 0.32 32.13 -40.64
C ALA A 54 -1.21 32.01 -40.72
N SER A 55 -1.80 32.69 -41.71
CA SER A 55 -3.14 32.40 -42.21
C SER A 55 -3.21 30.92 -42.65
N PRO A 56 -4.26 30.15 -42.27
CA PRO A 56 -4.36 28.72 -42.54
C PRO A 56 -4.86 28.39 -43.96
N ASP A 57 -4.40 29.15 -44.96
CA ASP A 57 -4.52 28.86 -46.39
C ASP A 57 -3.12 28.63 -46.99
#